data_AF-A0A4Y2F1L5-F1
#
_entry.id   AF-A0A4Y2F1L5-F1
#
_cell.length_a   1.000
_cell.length_b   1.000
_cell.length_c   1.000
_cell.angle_alpha   90.00
_cell.angle_beta   90.00
_cell.angle_gamma   90.00
#
_symmetry.space_group_name_H-M   'P 1'
#
loop_
_entity.id
_entity.type
_entity.pdbx_description
1 polymer ?
#
loop_
_entity_poly.entity_id
_entity_poly.type
_entity_poly.pdbx_seq_one_letter_code
_entity_poly.pdbx_strand_id
1 'polypeptide(L)'
;MSSLEQRENIKFCVLLEKSPSETLEMLKKAYGNDAMKKTAVYEWHKGKVGTRQNDVGGFFDYDSVIHYGFIPEGQTVNKELYLEILKRLRDAVRRKRPEKWATKDWFLLHDNAPPHRALIMKKYLARHSVTTLEHPPYSPDLAPAVFYLFP
;
A
#
# COMPACT_ATOMS: atom_id res chain seq x y z
N MET A 1 -9.57 -18.91 0.19
CA MET A 1 -9.12 -17.49 0.33
C MET A 1 -9.89 -16.58 -0.65
N SER A 2 -9.95 -15.26 -0.42
CA SER A 2 -10.84 -14.38 -1.20
C SER A 2 -10.27 -13.99 -2.57
N SER A 3 -11.12 -13.83 -3.57
CA SER A 3 -10.72 -13.37 -4.91
C SER A 3 -10.14 -11.95 -4.92
N LEU A 4 -10.45 -11.14 -3.90
CA LEU A 4 -9.92 -9.79 -3.73
C LEU A 4 -8.43 -9.82 -3.36
N GLU A 5 -8.05 -10.72 -2.46
CA GLU A 5 -6.67 -10.91 -2.00
C GLU A 5 -5.75 -11.32 -3.15
N GLN A 6 -6.18 -12.30 -3.95
CA GLN A 6 -5.39 -12.75 -5.11
C GLN A 6 -5.22 -11.65 -6.17
N ARG A 7 -6.22 -10.77 -6.34
CA ARG A 7 -6.09 -9.59 -7.22
C ARG A 7 -5.09 -8.57 -6.70
N GLU A 8 -5.00 -8.37 -5.39
CA GLU A 8 -3.95 -7.53 -4.81
C GLU A 8 -2.56 -8.13 -5.06
N ASN A 9 -2.41 -9.46 -4.94
CA ASN A 9 -1.15 -10.13 -5.25
C ASN A 9 -0.78 -10.05 -6.74
N ILE A 10 -1.75 -10.07 -7.67
CA ILE A 10 -1.45 -9.79 -9.09
C ILE A 10 -0.89 -8.40 -9.26
N LYS A 11 -1.48 -7.38 -8.63
CA LYS A 11 -0.96 -6.01 -8.73
C LYS A 11 0.47 -5.94 -8.20
N PHE A 12 0.74 -6.58 -7.07
CA PHE A 12 2.09 -6.67 -6.51
C PHE A 12 3.08 -7.34 -7.48
N CYS A 13 2.68 -8.42 -8.15
CA CYS A 13 3.55 -9.05 -9.16
C CYS A 13 3.80 -8.14 -10.37
N VAL A 14 2.80 -7.37 -10.81
CA VAL A 14 2.97 -6.38 -11.89
C VAL A 14 3.96 -5.28 -11.48
N LEU A 15 3.90 -4.82 -10.22
CA LEU A 15 4.82 -3.82 -9.66
C LEU A 15 6.27 -4.35 -9.56
N LEU A 16 6.44 -5.64 -9.28
CA LEU A 16 7.74 -6.32 -9.31
C LEU A 16 8.21 -6.68 -10.74
N GLU A 17 7.58 -6.10 -11.76
CA GLU A 17 7.88 -6.34 -13.18
C GLU A 17 7.78 -7.82 -13.61
N LYS A 18 7.01 -8.63 -12.87
CA LYS A 18 6.80 -10.03 -13.21
C LYS A 18 5.94 -10.16 -14.45
N SER A 19 6.29 -11.10 -15.31
CA SER A 19 5.46 -11.49 -16.44
C SER A 19 4.12 -12.10 -15.96
N PRO A 20 3.06 -12.10 -16.79
CA PRO A 20 1.81 -12.79 -16.47
C PRO A 20 2.02 -14.29 -16.14
N SER A 21 2.98 -14.93 -16.81
CA SER A 21 3.37 -16.33 -16.57
C SER A 21 4.00 -16.52 -15.19
N GLU A 22 4.94 -15.68 -14.80
CA GLU A 22 5.55 -15.73 -13.46
C GLU A 22 4.52 -15.44 -12.38
N THR A 23 3.64 -14.46 -12.61
CA THR A 23 2.54 -14.13 -11.68
C THR A 23 1.63 -15.34 -11.46
N LEU A 24 1.29 -16.07 -12.53
CA LEU A 24 0.49 -17.28 -12.43
C LEU A 24 1.18 -18.39 -11.64
N GLU A 25 2.48 -18.61 -11.86
CA GLU A 25 3.29 -19.56 -11.10
C GLU A 25 3.30 -19.21 -9.61
N MET A 26 3.54 -17.94 -9.28
CA MET A 26 3.54 -17.44 -7.90
C MET A 26 2.17 -17.60 -7.24
N LEU A 27 1.08 -17.32 -7.95
CA LEU A 27 -0.28 -17.53 -7.44
C LEU A 27 -0.57 -19.03 -7.23
N LYS A 28 -0.20 -19.91 -8.15
CA LYS A 28 -0.36 -21.36 -7.97
C LYS A 28 0.43 -21.86 -6.76
N LYS A 29 1.65 -21.35 -6.55
CA LYS A 29 2.47 -21.69 -5.40
C LYS A 29 1.85 -21.22 -4.08
N ALA A 30 1.26 -20.02 -4.06
CA ALA A 30 0.67 -19.44 -2.85
C ALA A 30 -0.72 -19.99 -2.51
N TYR A 31 -1.55 -20.27 -3.53
CA TYR A 31 -2.98 -20.59 -3.36
C TYR A 31 -3.36 -22.01 -3.80
N GLY A 32 -2.47 -22.77 -4.43
CA GLY A 32 -2.74 -24.14 -4.87
C GLY A 32 -3.96 -24.24 -5.78
N ASN A 33 -4.90 -25.11 -5.40
CA ASN A 33 -6.15 -25.34 -6.13
C ASN A 33 -7.13 -24.15 -6.06
N ASP A 34 -6.96 -23.25 -5.09
CA ASP A 34 -7.78 -22.05 -4.94
C ASP A 34 -7.27 -20.89 -5.81
N ALA A 35 -6.16 -21.05 -6.52
CA ALA A 35 -5.57 -20.02 -7.36
C ALA A 35 -6.53 -19.60 -8.50
N MET A 36 -6.54 -18.31 -8.81
CA MET A 36 -7.32 -17.78 -9.93
C MET A 36 -6.93 -18.47 -11.24
N LYS A 37 -7.94 -18.66 -12.09
CA LYS A 37 -7.77 -19.25 -13.42
C LYS A 37 -6.79 -18.41 -14.25
N LYS A 38 -5.97 -19.09 -15.06
CA LYS A 38 -4.98 -18.49 -15.96
C LYS A 38 -5.55 -17.30 -16.77
N THR A 39 -6.75 -17.44 -17.33
CA THR A 39 -7.39 -16.38 -18.12
C THR A 39 -7.61 -15.12 -17.30
N ALA A 40 -8.17 -15.25 -16.10
CA ALA A 40 -8.37 -14.12 -15.18
C ALA A 40 -7.04 -13.48 -14.78
N VAL A 41 -6.00 -14.28 -14.47
CA VAL A 41 -4.68 -13.74 -14.13
C VAL A 41 -4.12 -12.87 -15.25
N TYR A 42 -4.19 -13.35 -16.50
CA TYR A 42 -3.66 -12.62 -17.66
C TYR A 42 -4.48 -11.36 -17.99
N GLU A 43 -5.81 -11.41 -17.87
CA GLU A 43 -6.66 -10.22 -18.04
C GLU A 43 -6.38 -9.16 -16.99
N TRP A 44 -6.29 -9.56 -15.72
CA TRP A 44 -5.95 -8.66 -14.63
C TRP A 44 -4.55 -8.09 -14.78
N HIS A 45 -3.57 -8.90 -15.17
CA HIS A 45 -2.20 -8.45 -15.39
C HIS A 45 -2.12 -7.43 -16.53
N LYS A 46 -2.71 -7.73 -17.70
CA LYS A 46 -2.77 -6.83 -18.86
C LYS A 46 -3.46 -5.50 -18.52
N GLY A 47 -4.54 -5.54 -17.74
CA GLY A 47 -5.23 -4.34 -17.25
C GLY A 47 -4.41 -3.49 -16.28
N LYS A 48 -3.30 -4.02 -15.74
CA LYS A 48 -2.39 -3.33 -14.82
C LYS A 48 -1.07 -2.89 -15.47
N VAL A 49 -0.64 -3.55 -16.56
CA VAL A 49 0.56 -3.18 -17.33
C VAL A 49 0.44 -1.80 -18.00
N GLY A 50 -0.79 -1.34 -18.29
CA GLY A 50 -1.07 0.02 -18.78
C GLY A 50 -1.20 1.08 -17.67
N THR A 51 -1.13 0.67 -16.40
CA THR A 51 -1.02 1.55 -15.24
C THR A 51 0.34 1.34 -14.61
N ARG A 52 1.42 1.74 -15.29
CA ARG A 52 2.73 1.89 -14.64
C ARG A 52 2.67 3.13 -13.74
N GLN A 53 1.94 2.98 -12.65
CA GLN A 53 1.84 3.99 -11.61
C GLN A 53 3.03 3.76 -10.71
N ASN A 54 3.90 4.77 -10.60
CA ASN A 54 4.95 4.77 -9.60
C ASN A 54 4.24 4.77 -8.24
N ASP A 55 4.40 3.71 -7.46
CA ASP A 55 3.74 3.63 -6.15
C ASP A 55 4.38 4.63 -5.18
N VAL A 56 3.56 5.35 -4.40
CA VAL A 56 4.01 6.18 -3.26
C VAL A 56 4.54 5.33 -2.11
N GLY A 57 4.25 4.02 -2.13
CA GLY A 57 4.53 3.10 -1.05
C GLY A 57 3.25 2.49 -0.48
N GLY A 58 3.36 1.24 -0.05
CA GLY A 58 2.31 0.51 0.65
C GLY A 58 2.31 0.85 2.15
N PHE A 59 1.14 1.07 2.72
CA PHE A 59 0.92 1.11 4.16
C PHE A 59 0.52 -0.27 4.65
N PHE A 60 1.23 -0.78 5.63
CA PHE A 60 1.02 -2.11 6.20
C PHE A 60 1.20 -2.06 7.72
N ASP A 61 0.67 -3.09 8.37
CA ASP A 61 1.00 -3.41 9.76
C ASP A 61 1.62 -4.82 9.82
N TYR A 62 1.84 -5.34 11.03
CA TYR A 62 2.38 -6.69 11.22
C TYR A 62 1.49 -7.79 10.64
N ASP A 63 0.19 -7.54 10.44
CA ASP A 63 -0.75 -8.53 9.92
C ASP A 63 -0.71 -8.59 8.39
N SER A 64 -0.69 -7.45 7.71
CA SER A 64 -0.72 -7.36 6.23
C SER A 64 -0.77 -5.92 5.70
N VAL A 65 -0.72 -5.78 4.38
CA VAL A 65 -0.94 -4.51 3.69
C VAL A 65 -2.37 -3.97 3.89
N ILE A 66 -2.44 -2.75 4.39
CA ILE A 66 -3.68 -2.01 4.65
C ILE A 66 -4.09 -1.24 3.39
N HIS A 67 -3.18 -0.46 2.78
CA HIS A 67 -3.50 0.38 1.63
C HIS A 67 -2.28 0.62 0.73
N TYR A 68 -2.50 0.80 -0.57
CA TYR A 68 -1.48 1.22 -1.53
C TYR A 68 -1.78 2.64 -2.02
N GLY A 69 -0.77 3.52 -1.96
CA GLY A 69 -0.83 4.84 -2.56
C GLY A 69 -0.31 4.81 -3.99
N PHE A 70 -1.13 5.23 -4.94
CA PHE A 70 -0.78 5.25 -6.37
C PHE A 70 -0.44 6.67 -6.82
N ILE A 71 0.67 6.86 -7.54
CA ILE A 71 0.95 8.10 -8.28
C ILE A 71 0.66 7.86 -9.75
N PRO A 72 -0.15 8.70 -10.40
CA PRO A 72 -0.23 8.73 -11.85
C PRO A 72 1.16 8.89 -12.47
N GLU A 73 1.41 8.18 -13.57
CA GLU A 73 2.70 8.20 -14.27
C GLU A 73 3.14 9.63 -14.60
N GLY A 74 4.41 9.96 -14.35
CA GLY A 74 4.98 11.28 -14.62
C GLY A 74 4.65 12.37 -13.59
N GLN A 75 3.91 12.08 -12.53
CA GLN A 75 3.68 13.01 -11.42
C GLN A 75 4.61 12.74 -10.23
N THR A 76 4.94 13.80 -9.49
CA THR A 76 5.58 13.70 -8.17
C THR A 76 4.50 13.73 -7.08
N VAL A 77 4.78 13.11 -5.93
CA VAL A 77 3.89 13.20 -4.77
C VAL A 77 3.84 14.65 -4.30
N ASN A 78 2.76 15.35 -4.62
CA ASN A 78 2.46 16.62 -3.99
C ASN A 78 1.66 16.40 -2.70
N LYS A 79 1.52 17.48 -1.92
CA LYS A 79 0.82 17.43 -0.62
C LYS A 79 -0.66 17.12 -0.79
N GLU A 80 -1.30 17.49 -1.89
CA GLU A 80 -2.72 17.22 -2.14
C GLU A 80 -2.98 15.73 -2.37
N LEU A 81 -2.16 15.09 -3.19
CA LEU A 81 -2.23 13.67 -3.48
C LEU A 81 -1.99 12.84 -2.21
N TYR A 82 -0.97 13.20 -1.43
CA TYR A 82 -0.71 12.49 -0.17
C TYR A 82 -1.88 12.60 0.82
N LEU A 83 -2.59 13.73 0.84
CA LEU A 83 -3.77 13.91 1.70
C LEU A 83 -4.88 12.94 1.29
N GLU A 84 -5.09 12.78 0.00
CA GLU A 84 -6.08 11.86 -0.53
C GLU A 84 -5.73 10.42 -0.18
N ILE A 85 -4.46 10.05 -0.28
CA ILE A 85 -3.96 8.75 0.15
C ILE A 85 -4.21 8.54 1.64
N LEU A 86 -3.92 9.51 2.51
CA LEU A 86 -4.19 9.39 3.95
C LEU A 86 -5.69 9.24 4.27
N LYS A 87 -6.56 9.91 3.53
CA LYS A 87 -8.02 9.73 3.67
C LYS A 87 -8.43 8.30 3.36
N ARG A 88 -7.96 7.77 2.23
CA ARG A 88 -8.24 6.40 1.79
C ARG A 88 -7.63 5.36 2.72
N LEU A 89 -6.41 5.61 3.23
CA LEU A 89 -5.75 4.80 4.24
C LEU A 89 -6.59 4.71 5.52
N ARG A 90 -7.03 5.85 6.06
CA ARG A 90 -7.87 5.89 7.26
C ARG A 90 -9.15 5.06 7.09
N ASP A 91 -9.81 5.19 5.94
CA ASP A 91 -10.99 4.38 5.62
C ASP A 91 -10.67 2.89 5.48
N ALA A 92 -9.47 2.56 4.96
CA ALA A 92 -8.99 1.19 4.85
C ALA A 92 -8.68 0.59 6.23
N VAL A 93 -8.05 1.34 7.15
CA VAL A 93 -7.83 0.92 8.55
C VAL A 93 -9.17 0.59 9.20
N ARG A 94 -10.16 1.50 9.11
CA ARG A 94 -11.51 1.26 9.65
C ARG A 94 -12.14 -0.04 9.14
N ARG A 95 -11.98 -0.34 7.84
CA ARG A 95 -12.60 -1.53 7.21
C ARG A 95 -11.83 -2.82 7.45
N LYS A 96 -10.50 -2.77 7.37
CA LYS A 96 -9.63 -3.96 7.42
C LYS A 96 -9.14 -4.30 8.84
N ARG A 97 -9.21 -3.35 9.77
CA ARG A 97 -8.77 -3.47 11.18
C ARG A 97 -9.83 -2.87 12.12
N PRO A 98 -11.05 -3.42 12.17
CA PRO A 98 -12.14 -2.87 12.98
C PRO A 98 -11.81 -2.84 14.49
N GLU A 99 -11.05 -3.82 14.98
CA GLU A 99 -10.61 -3.88 16.38
C GLU A 99 -9.68 -2.72 16.75
N LYS A 100 -8.58 -2.54 16.00
CA LYS A 100 -7.63 -1.42 16.17
C LYS A 100 -8.33 -0.06 15.98
N TRP A 101 -9.31 0.00 15.09
CA TRP A 101 -10.13 1.20 14.89
C TRP A 101 -10.99 1.52 16.12
N ALA A 102 -11.65 0.52 16.71
CA ALA A 102 -12.52 0.70 17.87
C ALA A 102 -11.73 1.11 19.12
N THR A 103 -10.57 0.50 19.34
CA THR A 103 -9.67 0.83 20.47
C THR A 103 -8.89 2.12 20.26
N LYS A 104 -8.82 2.62 19.02
CA LYS A 104 -7.91 3.70 18.58
C LYS A 104 -6.44 3.39 18.88
N ASP A 105 -6.11 2.11 18.97
CA ASP A 105 -4.76 1.64 19.28
C ASP A 105 -3.98 1.39 17.99
N TRP A 106 -3.66 2.48 17.29
CA TRP A 106 -2.79 2.43 16.13
C TRP A 106 -2.09 3.77 15.93
N PHE A 107 -0.86 3.70 15.43
CA PHE A 107 -0.02 4.86 15.16
C PHE A 107 0.39 4.85 13.69
N LEU A 108 0.48 6.04 13.10
CA LEU A 108 0.99 6.22 11.75
C LEU A 108 2.50 6.50 11.81
N LEU A 109 3.29 5.63 11.16
CA LEU A 109 4.70 5.88 10.89
C LEU A 109 4.86 6.21 9.41
N HIS A 110 5.44 7.36 9.10
CA HIS A 110 5.83 7.76 7.75
C HIS A 110 7.11 8.58 7.81
N ASP A 111 7.82 8.69 6.69
CA ASP A 111 9.07 9.47 6.63
C ASP A 111 8.82 10.99 6.69
N ASN A 112 9.91 11.74 6.83
CA ASN A 112 9.90 13.20 6.93
C ASN A 112 9.87 13.92 5.57
N ALA A 113 9.42 13.27 4.50
CA ALA A 113 9.37 13.88 3.19
C ALA A 113 8.56 15.21 3.20
N PRO A 114 8.93 16.21 2.39
CA PRO A 114 8.26 17.51 2.39
C PRO A 114 6.73 17.47 2.28
N PRO A 115 6.10 16.61 1.44
CA PRO A 115 4.65 16.48 1.37
C PRO A 115 4.02 15.98 2.68
N HIS A 116 4.70 15.10 3.41
CA HIS A 116 4.18 14.48 4.62
C HIS A 116 4.24 15.43 5.83
N ARG A 117 5.22 16.34 5.85
CA ARG A 117 5.34 17.37 6.90
C ARG A 117 4.49 18.61 6.66
N ALA A 118 3.78 18.69 5.52
CA ALA A 118 2.97 19.85 5.16
C ALA A 118 1.92 20.16 6.24
N LEU A 119 1.64 21.45 6.46
CA LEU A 119 0.70 21.90 7.49
C LEU A 119 -0.70 21.28 7.32
N ILE A 120 -1.12 21.06 6.08
CA ILE A 120 -2.39 20.39 5.77
C ILE A 120 -2.45 18.95 6.30
N MET A 121 -1.33 18.23 6.35
CA MET A 121 -1.23 16.90 6.95
C MET A 121 -1.39 16.96 8.46
N LYS A 122 -0.62 17.84 9.11
CA LYS A 122 -0.69 18.01 10.57
C LYS A 122 -2.11 18.36 11.02
N LYS A 123 -2.77 19.27 10.30
CA LYS A 123 -4.18 19.64 10.55
C LYS A 123 -5.13 18.46 10.35
N TYR A 124 -4.96 17.69 9.29
CA TYR A 124 -5.80 16.53 9.00
C TYR A 124 -5.66 15.44 10.07
N LEU A 125 -4.42 15.07 10.40
CA LEU A 125 -4.11 14.04 11.40
C LEU A 125 -4.64 14.43 12.78
N ALA A 126 -4.42 15.68 13.20
CA ALA A 126 -4.96 16.20 14.47
C ALA A 126 -6.49 16.18 14.50
N ARG A 127 -7.16 16.63 13.43
CA ARG A 127 -8.63 16.64 13.33
C ARG A 127 -9.23 15.24 13.43
N HIS A 128 -8.50 14.22 12.99
CA HIS A 128 -8.95 12.83 12.99
C HIS A 128 -8.36 11.99 14.12
N SER A 129 -7.66 12.61 15.06
CA SER A 129 -7.01 11.95 16.20
C SER A 129 -6.10 10.79 15.78
N VAL A 130 -5.38 10.96 14.67
CA VAL A 130 -4.38 9.99 14.21
C VAL A 130 -3.05 10.37 14.81
N THR A 131 -2.54 9.53 15.72
CA THR A 131 -1.24 9.74 16.35
C THR A 131 -0.13 9.33 15.39
N THR A 132 0.83 10.23 15.15
CA THR A 132 2.02 9.94 14.34
C THR A 132 3.22 9.64 15.22
N LEU A 133 3.99 8.63 14.85
CA LEU A 133 5.32 8.40 15.45
C LEU A 133 6.33 9.30 14.75
N GLU A 134 7.24 9.89 15.53
CA GLU A 134 8.35 10.64 14.97
C GLU A 134 9.34 9.69 14.29
N HIS A 135 9.67 9.98 13.04
CA HIS A 135 10.72 9.26 12.32
C HIS A 135 11.98 10.12 12.31
N PRO A 136 13.16 9.61 12.71
CA PRO A 136 14.41 10.37 12.63
C PRO A 136 14.82 10.62 11.17
N PRO A 137 15.48 11.75 10.87
CA PRO A 137 16.04 12.01 9.54
C PRO A 137 17.05 10.94 9.12
N TYR A 138 17.08 10.60 7.82
CA TYR A 138 18.08 9.69 7.22
C TYR A 138 18.22 8.33 7.91
N SER A 139 17.13 7.78 8.45
CA SER A 139 17.13 6.50 9.16
C SER A 139 16.31 5.43 8.41
N PRO A 140 16.74 5.02 7.21
CA PRO A 140 16.05 4.01 6.42
C PRO A 140 15.99 2.65 7.14
N ASP A 141 16.96 2.35 7.98
CA ASP A 141 17.02 1.19 8.88
C ASP A 141 15.86 1.16 9.89
N LEU A 142 15.32 2.32 10.24
CA LEU A 142 14.18 2.46 11.15
C LEU A 142 12.84 2.53 10.42
N ALA A 143 12.83 2.44 9.09
CA ALA A 143 11.61 2.41 8.28
C ALA A 143 11.31 0.96 7.87
N PRO A 144 10.29 0.31 8.45
CA PRO A 144 9.96 -1.07 8.10
C PRO A 144 9.71 -1.28 6.60
N ALA A 145 9.16 -0.27 5.92
CA ALA A 145 8.93 -0.34 4.48
C ALA A 145 10.25 -0.48 3.69
N VAL A 146 11.28 0.26 4.09
CA VAL A 146 12.57 0.24 3.39
C VAL A 146 13.32 -1.05 3.70
N PHE A 147 13.29 -1.51 4.97
CA PHE A 147 14.01 -2.73 5.38
C PHE A 147 13.35 -4.04 4.91
N TYR A 148 12.01 -4.13 4.94
CA TYR A 148 11.30 -5.40 4.68
C TYR A 148 10.73 -5.53 3.26
N LEU A 149 10.41 -4.43 2.57
CA LEU A 149 9.75 -4.50 1.25
C LEU A 149 10.72 -4.33 0.07
N PHE A 150 11.88 -3.72 0.28
CA PHE A 150 12.87 -3.44 -0.76
C PHE A 150 14.26 -4.01 -0.39
N PRO A 151 14.44 -5.35 -0.40
CA PRO A 151 15.74 -5.98 -0.19
C PRO A 151 16.71 -5.79 -1.38
#